data_AF-A0A852T3I1-F1
#
_entry.id   AF-A0A852T3I1-F1
#
_cell.length_a   1.000
_cell.length_b   1.000
_cell.length_c   1.000
_cell.angle_alpha   90.00
_cell.angle_beta   90.00
_cell.angle_gamma   90.00
#
_symmetry.space_group_name_H-M   'P 1'
#
loop_
_entity.id
_entity.type
_entity.pdbx_description
1 polymer ?
#
loop_
_entity_poly.entity_id
_entity_poly.type
_entity_poly.pdbx_seq_one_letter_code
_entity_poly.pdbx_strand_id
1 'polypeptide(L)' 'MAGRFARWYSRWNEKLIRIAGPAQLGAGHPEAPDRRSTSAPCPMCGRPMTEHEVLRPGGQRDATRLVCPAPVQAA' A
#
# COMPACT_ATOMS: atom_id res chain seq x y z
N MET A 1 27.45 -16.48 -25.69
CA MET A 1 27.36 -16.14 -24.25
C MET A 1 25.93 -15.87 -23.77
N ALA A 2 25.06 -15.21 -24.54
CA ALA A 2 23.68 -14.89 -24.13
C ALA A 2 22.77 -16.11 -23.86
N GLY A 3 22.88 -17.19 -24.65
CA GLY A 3 22.00 -18.37 -24.51
C GLY A 3 22.19 -19.16 -23.21
N ARG A 4 23.42 -19.29 -22.70
CA ARG A 4 23.67 -19.96 -21.40
C ARG A 4 23.12 -19.15 -20.24
N PHE A 5 23.28 -17.83 -20.28
CA PHE A 5 22.74 -16.92 -19.26
C PHE A 5 21.20 -16.92 -19.26
N ALA A 6 20.56 -16.78 -20.43
CA ALA A 6 19.10 -16.80 -20.54
C ALA A 6 18.49 -18.12 -20.01
N ARG A 7 19.15 -19.24 -20.31
CA ARG A 7 18.71 -20.57 -19.86
C ARG A 7 18.95 -20.80 -18.36
N TRP A 8 20.03 -20.24 -17.81
CA TRP A 8 20.28 -20.23 -16.37
C TRP A 8 19.25 -19.35 -15.64
N TYR A 9 19.01 -18.13 -16.12
CA TYR A 9 18.03 -17.19 -15.57
C TYR A 9 16.62 -17.78 -15.55
N SER A 10 16.19 -18.38 -16.67
CA SER A 10 14.86 -18.99 -16.78
C SER A 10 14.65 -20.12 -15.75
N ARG A 11 15.67 -20.97 -15.55
CA ARG A 11 15.63 -22.06 -14.56
C ARG A 11 15.56 -21.56 -13.12
N TRP A 12 16.21 -20.44 -12.82
CA TRP A 12 16.13 -19.83 -11.50
C TRP A 12 14.79 -19.12 -11.30
N ASN A 13 14.30 -18.39 -12.31
CA ASN A 13 13.02 -17.70 -12.23
C ASN A 13 11.85 -18.66 -11.97
N GLU A 14 11.80 -19.80 -12.68
CA GLU A 14 10.78 -20.82 -12.49
C GLU A 14 10.80 -21.43 -11.07
N LYS A 15 11.98 -21.60 -10.48
CA LYS A 15 12.13 -22.10 -9.11
C LYS A 15 11.74 -21.04 -8.07
N LEU A 16 12.17 -19.81 -8.27
CA LEU A 16 11.93 -18.72 -7.32
C LEU A 16 10.46 -18.31 -7.26
N ILE A 17 9.74 -18.31 -8.38
CA ILE A 17 8.30 -18.02 -8.43
C ILE A 17 7.49 -19.00 -7.56
N ARG A 18 7.86 -20.28 -7.51
CA ARG A 18 7.17 -21.26 -6.66
C ARG A 18 7.39 -21.02 -5.17
N ILE A 19 8.54 -20.45 -4.77
CA ILE A 19 8.90 -20.23 -3.37
C ILE A 19 8.42 -18.86 -2.88
N ALA A 20 8.62 -17.82 -3.68
CA ALA A 20 8.17 -16.46 -3.37
C ALA A 20 6.65 -16.33 -3.45
N GLY A 21 5.98 -17.27 -4.14
CA GLY A 21 4.58 -17.18 -4.48
C GLY A 21 4.35 -16.16 -5.61
N PRO A 22 3.14 -16.12 -6.19
CA PRO A 22 2.74 -14.99 -7.02
C PRO A 22 2.94 -13.72 -6.18
N ALA A 23 3.57 -12.70 -6.78
CA ALA A 23 3.75 -11.39 -6.15
C ALA A 23 2.45 -11.01 -5.45
N GLN A 24 2.51 -10.83 -4.12
CA GLN A 24 1.41 -10.54 -3.19
C GLN A 24 0.02 -10.56 -3.85
N LEU A 25 -0.74 -11.65 -3.64
CA LEU A 25 -2.17 -11.73 -3.95
C LEU A 25 -2.83 -10.37 -3.66
N GLY A 26 -3.16 -9.60 -4.71
CA GLY A 26 -3.78 -8.29 -4.53
C GLY A 26 -5.02 -8.43 -3.64
N ALA A 27 -5.10 -7.65 -2.56
CA ALA A 27 -6.18 -7.50 -1.57
C ALA A 27 -7.01 -8.75 -1.11
N GLY A 28 -6.72 -9.97 -1.57
CA GLY A 28 -7.58 -11.14 -1.40
C GLY A 28 -8.90 -11.11 -2.20
N HIS A 29 -9.07 -10.14 -3.12
CA HIS A 29 -10.26 -9.98 -3.95
C HIS A 29 -9.89 -9.38 -5.32
N PRO A 30 -10.74 -9.49 -6.37
CA PRO A 30 -10.51 -8.82 -7.64
C PRO A 30 -10.21 -7.34 -7.41
N GLU A 31 -9.17 -6.84 -8.04
CA GLU A 31 -8.81 -5.43 -7.99
C GLU A 31 -9.93 -4.62 -8.65
N ALA A 32 -10.71 -3.93 -7.84
CA ALA A 32 -11.76 -3.04 -8.32
C ALA A 32 -11.13 -1.75 -8.84
N PRO A 33 -11.82 -0.98 -9.70
CA PRO A 33 -11.37 0.36 -10.07
C PRO A 33 -11.08 1.18 -8.82
N ASP A 34 -9.87 1.74 -8.74
CA ASP A 34 -9.41 2.53 -7.60
C ASP A 34 -10.34 3.75 -7.39
N ARG A 35 -11.24 3.65 -6.41
CA ARG A 35 -12.14 4.74 -6.04
C ARG A 35 -11.49 5.61 -4.97
N ARG A 36 -10.51 6.41 -5.38
CA ARG A 36 -9.93 7.45 -4.51
C ARG A 36 -10.93 8.59 -4.31
N SER A 37 -11.83 8.45 -3.35
CA SER A 37 -12.60 9.60 -2.86
C SER A 37 -11.86 10.23 -1.69
N THR A 38 -11.68 11.55 -1.72
CA THR A 38 -11.13 12.32 -0.58
C THR A 38 -12.05 12.22 0.64
N SER A 39 -13.34 11.98 0.41
CA SER A 39 -14.36 11.72 1.42
C SER A 39 -14.42 10.27 1.91
N ALA A 40 -13.45 9.42 1.54
CA ALA A 40 -13.40 8.05 2.05
C ALA A 40 -13.34 8.06 3.59
N PRO A 41 -14.09 7.18 4.27
CA PRO A 41 -14.08 7.14 5.73
C PRO A 41 -12.72 6.63 6.22
N CYS A 42 -12.17 7.28 7.25
CA CYS A 42 -10.98 6.83 7.93
C CYS A 42 -11.23 5.48 8.62
N PRO A 43 -10.36 4.47 8.44
CA PRO A 43 -10.57 3.14 9.03
C PRO A 43 -10.45 3.13 10.56
N MET A 44 -9.86 4.19 11.16
CA MET A 44 -9.68 4.32 12.62
C MET A 44 -10.81 5.09 13.29
N CYS A 45 -11.24 6.23 12.71
CA CYS A 45 -12.22 7.13 13.34
C CYS A 45 -13.54 7.28 12.55
N GLY A 46 -13.64 6.69 11.36
CA GLY A 46 -14.85 6.74 10.51
C GLY A 46 -15.11 8.07 9.80
N ARG A 47 -14.45 9.16 10.18
CA ARG A 47 -14.65 10.49 9.57
C ARG A 47 -13.99 10.64 8.20
N PRO A 48 -14.47 11.57 7.35
CA PRO A 48 -13.89 11.83 6.04
C PRO A 48 -12.38 12.11 6.11
N MET A 49 -11.61 11.52 5.19
CA MET A 49 -10.16 11.72 5.15
C MET A 49 -9.77 13.20 4.92
N THR A 50 -10.65 14.01 4.34
CA THR A 50 -10.48 15.47 4.18
C THR A 50 -10.39 16.24 5.49
N GLU A 51 -10.91 15.71 6.60
CA GLU A 51 -10.87 16.37 7.91
C GLU A 51 -9.56 16.12 8.67
N HIS A 52 -8.67 15.29 8.13
CA HIS A 52 -7.44 14.88 8.80
C HIS A 52 -6.28 15.82 8.47
N GLU A 53 -5.40 16.03 9.45
CA GLU A 53 -4.16 16.75 9.24
C GLU A 53 -3.04 15.79 8.80
N VAL A 54 -2.29 16.16 7.75
CA VAL A 54 -1.17 15.39 7.24
C VAL A 54 0.14 16.04 7.66
N LEU A 55 0.82 15.47 8.64
CA LEU A 55 2.12 15.92 9.12
C LEU A 55 3.23 15.31 8.27
N ARG A 56 3.93 16.16 7.51
CA ARG A 56 5.05 15.78 6.64
C ARG A 56 6.37 16.30 7.22
N PRO A 57 7.09 15.51 8.03
CA PRO A 57 8.39 15.91 8.54
C PRO A 57 9.40 16.00 7.38
N GLY A 58 10.31 16.99 7.44
CA GLY A 58 11.27 17.24 6.35
C GLY A 58 12.46 16.28 6.29
N GLY A 59 12.68 15.48 7.33
CA GLY A 59 13.78 14.53 7.42
C GLY A 59 13.38 13.11 7.00
N GLN A 60 14.36 12.28 6.64
CA GLN A 60 14.13 10.88 6.25
C GLN A 60 13.89 9.92 7.44
N ARG A 61 14.06 10.40 8.68
CA ARG A 61 13.97 9.56 9.89
C ARG A 61 12.55 9.44 10.42
N ASP A 62 11.69 10.37 10.06
CA ASP A 62 10.32 10.43 10.57
C ASP A 62 9.33 10.08 9.46
N ALA A 63 8.41 9.17 9.76
CA ALA A 63 7.33 8.85 8.85
C ALA A 63 6.31 10.01 8.78
N THR A 64 5.68 10.18 7.62
CA THR A 64 4.47 11.01 7.48
C THR A 64 3.37 10.46 8.37
N ARG A 65 2.69 11.33 9.12
CA ARG A 65 1.61 10.94 10.04
C ARG A 65 0.30 11.56 9.59
N LEU A 66 -0.79 10.81 9.70
CA LEU A 66 -2.16 11.28 9.55
C LEU A 66 -2.77 11.42 10.95
N VAL A 67 -3.22 12.62 11.31
CA VAL A 67 -3.79 12.92 12.62
C VAL A 67 -5.32 12.95 12.49
N CYS A 68 -5.99 12.13 13.30
CA CYS A 68 -7.45 12.15 13.37
C CYS A 68 -7.93 13.50 13.93
N PRO A 69 -9.06 14.02 13.45
CA PRO A 69 -9.60 15.27 13.99
C PRO A 69 -9.99 15.08 15.46
N ALA A 70 -10.07 16.17 16.22
CA ALA A 70 -10.53 16.13 17.61
C ALA A 70 -11.98 15.62 17.67
N PRO A 71 -12.36 14.78 18.65
CA PRO A 71 -13.74 14.34 18.79
C PRO A 71 -14.65 15.57 18.96
N VAL A 72 -15.72 15.64 18.17
CA VAL A 72 -16.77 16.63 18.40
C VAL A 72 -17.42 16.22 19.72
N GLN A 73 -17.19 17.00 20.78
CA GLN A 73 -17.94 16.83 22.01
C GLN A 73 -19.39 17.16 21.69
N ALA A 74 -20.28 16.17 21.80
CA ALA A 74 -21.71 16.40 21.71
C ALA A 74 -22.12 17.27 22.91
N ALA A 75 -22.68 18.44 22.62
CA ALA A 75 -23.24 19.35 23.61
C ALA A 75 -24.58 18.83 24.14
#